data_AF-A0A2V7V8A2-F1
#
_entry.id   AF-A0A2V7V8A2-F1
#
_cell.length_a   1.000
_cell.length_b   1.000
_cell.length_c   1.000
_cell.angle_alpha   90.00
_cell.angle_beta   90.00
_cell.angle_gamma   90.00
#
_symmetry.space_group_name_H-M   'P 1'
#
loop_
_entity.id
_entity.type
_entity.pdbx_description
1 polymer ?
#
loop_
_entity_poly.entity_id
_entity_poly.type
_entity_poly.pdbx_seq_one_letter_code
_entity_poly.pdbx_strand_id
1 'polypeptide(L)'
;NSYAIIVTRGHRSDGDALAATVGKGLRFVGLLGSKPKVVHIFSALRENGVSTEELAKVHAPLGLEIGAQTPEEIAVSILAEMVAVRRGIDPSKATSRSMQLPGRLGITSPSGVLPLDVKR
;
A
#
# COMPACT_ATOMS: atom_id res chain seq x y z
N ASN A 1 -11.31 13.97 -0.53
CA ASN A 1 -10.25 13.05 -0.06
C ASN A 1 -10.74 11.62 -0.26
N SER A 2 -10.85 11.19 -1.52
CA SER A 2 -11.57 9.96 -1.87
C SER A 2 -10.63 8.94 -2.49
N TYR A 3 -10.90 7.66 -2.22
CA TYR A 3 -10.13 6.51 -2.66
C TYR A 3 -11.08 5.53 -3.34
N ALA A 4 -10.66 4.90 -4.43
CA ALA A 4 -11.41 3.85 -5.09
C ALA A 4 -10.53 2.63 -5.33
N ILE A 5 -11.10 1.44 -5.11
CA ILE A 5 -10.51 0.15 -5.46
C ILE A 5 -11.47 -0.54 -6.40
N ILE A 6 -10.95 -1.00 -7.52
CA ILE A 6 -11.71 -1.69 -8.55
C ILE A 6 -11.34 -3.17 -8.47
N VAL A 7 -12.31 -3.96 -8.05
CA VAL A 7 -12.23 -5.41 -7.97
C VAL A 7 -13.59 -6.00 -8.34
N THR A 8 -13.68 -6.59 -9.51
CA THR A 8 -14.85 -7.35 -9.95
C THR A 8 -14.44 -8.76 -10.37
N ARG A 9 -15.44 -9.60 -10.67
CA ARG A 9 -15.22 -10.96 -11.18
C ARG A 9 -14.86 -11.01 -12.68
N GLY A 10 -14.82 -9.90 -13.40
CA GLY A 10 -14.67 -9.91 -14.87
C GLY A 10 -13.99 -8.67 -15.46
N HIS A 11 -13.22 -8.89 -16.53
CA HIS A 11 -12.38 -7.86 -17.18
C HIS A 11 -13.17 -6.61 -17.64
N ARG A 12 -14.37 -6.81 -18.21
CA ARG A 12 -15.16 -5.71 -18.79
C ARG A 12 -15.66 -4.74 -17.71
N SER A 13 -16.20 -5.29 -16.63
CA SER A 13 -16.70 -4.51 -15.49
C SER A 13 -15.61 -3.68 -14.82
N ASP A 14 -14.38 -4.20 -14.73
CA ASP A 14 -13.24 -3.44 -14.19
C ASP A 14 -12.82 -2.28 -15.11
N GLY A 15 -12.83 -2.52 -16.43
CA GLY A 15 -12.54 -1.46 -17.41
C GLY A 15 -13.55 -0.32 -17.34
N ASP A 16 -14.86 -0.66 -17.29
CA ASP A 16 -15.94 0.33 -17.19
C ASP A 16 -15.84 1.15 -15.90
N ALA A 17 -15.57 0.49 -14.76
CA ALA A 17 -15.38 1.16 -13.48
C ALA A 17 -14.12 2.06 -13.46
N LEU A 18 -13.04 1.61 -14.11
CA LEU A 18 -11.83 2.41 -14.21
C LEU A 18 -12.03 3.65 -15.09
N ALA A 19 -12.69 3.51 -16.24
CA ALA A 19 -13.06 4.64 -17.09
C ALA A 19 -13.90 5.68 -16.35
N ALA A 20 -14.83 5.24 -15.49
CA ALA A 20 -15.69 6.13 -14.74
C ALA A 20 -14.96 6.91 -13.62
N THR A 21 -13.82 6.41 -13.14
CA THR A 21 -13.12 6.95 -11.96
C THR A 21 -11.80 7.63 -12.28
N VAL A 22 -11.11 7.20 -13.34
CA VAL A 22 -9.85 7.81 -13.77
C VAL A 22 -10.08 9.28 -14.16
N GLY A 23 -9.13 10.15 -13.82
CA GLY A 23 -9.24 11.60 -14.09
C GLY A 23 -10.18 12.38 -13.17
N LYS A 24 -10.98 11.74 -12.31
CA LYS A 24 -11.98 12.42 -11.44
C LYS A 24 -11.41 13.09 -10.18
N GLY A 25 -10.09 13.32 -10.11
CA GLY A 25 -9.45 13.97 -8.96
C GLY A 25 -9.47 13.13 -7.67
N LEU A 26 -9.61 11.81 -7.76
CA LEU A 26 -9.45 10.92 -6.62
C LEU A 26 -8.01 10.96 -6.12
N ARG A 27 -7.84 10.82 -4.82
CA ARG A 27 -6.49 10.71 -4.22
C ARG A 27 -5.83 9.40 -4.59
N PHE A 28 -6.64 8.37 -4.86
CA PHE A 28 -6.18 7.03 -5.15
C PHE A 28 -7.19 6.28 -6.02
N VAL A 29 -6.70 5.63 -7.06
CA VAL A 29 -7.45 4.67 -7.87
C VAL A 29 -6.58 3.43 -8.03
N GLY A 30 -7.08 2.30 -7.55
CA GLY A 30 -6.40 1.02 -7.61
C GLY A 30 -7.18 -0.01 -8.44
N LEU A 31 -6.49 -0.79 -9.27
CA LEU A 31 -7.07 -1.89 -10.03
C LEU A 31 -6.46 -3.22 -9.57
N LEU A 32 -7.31 -4.11 -9.03
CA LEU A 32 -6.89 -5.46 -8.66
C LEU A 32 -6.96 -6.40 -9.87
N GLY A 33 -5.87 -7.12 -10.12
CA GLY A 33 -5.81 -8.11 -11.19
C GLY A 33 -4.39 -8.56 -11.50
N SER A 34 -4.28 -9.65 -12.24
CA SER A 34 -2.99 -10.09 -12.78
C SER A 34 -2.40 -9.07 -13.74
N LYS A 35 -1.07 -9.07 -13.94
CA LYS A 35 -0.39 -8.19 -14.90
C LYS A 35 -1.01 -8.24 -16.31
N PRO A 36 -1.34 -9.43 -16.88
CA PRO A 36 -2.01 -9.50 -18.18
C PRO A 36 -3.38 -8.82 -18.21
N LYS A 37 -4.17 -8.97 -17.14
CA LYS A 37 -5.48 -8.32 -17.01
C LYS A 37 -5.35 -6.80 -17.03
N VAL A 38 -4.40 -6.25 -16.28
CA VAL A 38 -4.13 -4.81 -16.22
C VAL A 38 -3.73 -4.28 -17.59
N VAL A 39 -2.79 -4.95 -18.28
CA VAL A 39 -2.35 -4.56 -19.63
C VAL A 39 -3.51 -4.53 -20.62
N HIS A 40 -4.37 -5.55 -20.61
CA HIS A 40 -5.53 -5.62 -21.49
C HIS A 40 -6.50 -4.46 -21.25
N ILE A 41 -6.86 -4.19 -19.99
CA ILE A 41 -7.76 -3.09 -19.63
C ILE A 41 -7.15 -1.73 -20.04
N PHE A 42 -5.85 -1.52 -19.77
CA PHE A 42 -5.20 -0.26 -20.09
C PHE A 42 -5.10 -0.03 -21.61
N SER A 43 -4.89 -1.09 -22.41
CA SER A 43 -4.93 -0.97 -23.88
C SER A 43 -6.31 -0.50 -24.35
N ALA A 44 -7.37 -1.18 -23.91
CA ALA A 44 -8.73 -0.84 -24.29
C ALA A 44 -9.13 0.59 -23.86
N LEU A 45 -8.69 1.05 -22.69
CA LEU A 45 -8.97 2.41 -22.24
C LEU A 45 -8.23 3.47 -23.05
N ARG A 46 -6.98 3.20 -23.46
CA ARG A 46 -6.23 4.11 -24.37
C ARG A 46 -6.91 4.20 -25.73
N GLU A 47 -7.35 3.07 -26.28
CA GLU A 47 -8.11 3.02 -27.54
C GLU A 47 -9.41 3.83 -27.46
N ASN A 48 -10.03 3.89 -26.27
CA ASN A 48 -11.21 4.70 -25.98
C ASN A 48 -10.91 6.15 -25.55
N GLY A 49 -9.65 6.61 -25.69
CA GLY A 49 -9.28 8.01 -25.48
C GLY A 49 -8.87 8.40 -24.06
N VAL A 50 -8.72 7.45 -23.13
CA VAL A 50 -8.13 7.75 -21.82
C VAL A 50 -6.63 8.02 -21.98
N SER A 51 -6.18 9.14 -21.44
CA SER A 51 -4.79 9.58 -21.57
C SER A 51 -3.81 8.66 -20.85
N THR A 52 -2.57 8.56 -21.36
CA THR A 52 -1.53 7.74 -20.73
C THR A 52 -1.13 8.33 -19.38
N GLU A 53 -1.18 9.65 -19.25
CA GLU A 53 -0.87 10.41 -18.04
C GLU A 53 -1.87 10.14 -16.91
N GLU A 54 -3.14 9.92 -17.25
CA GLU A 54 -4.16 9.52 -16.28
C GLU A 54 -4.03 8.06 -15.87
N LEU A 55 -3.78 7.17 -16.83
CA LEU A 55 -3.53 5.75 -16.55
C LEU A 55 -2.27 5.52 -15.73
N ALA A 56 -1.24 6.35 -15.91
CA ALA A 56 0.00 6.30 -15.12
C ALA A 56 -0.21 6.61 -13.62
N LYS A 57 -1.34 7.24 -13.25
CA LYS A 57 -1.71 7.52 -11.85
C LYS A 57 -2.47 6.37 -11.20
N VAL A 58 -2.83 5.33 -11.96
CA VAL A 58 -3.58 4.18 -11.45
C VAL A 58 -2.60 3.17 -10.84
N HIS A 59 -2.91 2.72 -9.63
CA HIS A 59 -2.14 1.68 -8.94
C HIS A 59 -2.57 0.29 -9.44
N ALA A 60 -1.75 -0.34 -10.28
CA ALA A 60 -2.08 -1.62 -10.92
C ALA A 60 -0.83 -2.44 -11.30
N PRO A 61 -0.72 -3.72 -10.91
CA PRO A 61 -1.58 -4.42 -9.95
C PRO A 61 -1.56 -3.75 -8.58
N LEU A 62 -2.73 -3.61 -7.97
CA LEU A 62 -2.89 -3.04 -6.64
C LEU A 62 -2.31 -3.97 -5.55
N GLY A 63 -1.62 -3.40 -4.56
CA GLY A 63 -1.06 -4.07 -3.40
C GLY A 63 0.47 -4.12 -3.40
N LEU A 64 1.07 -4.06 -2.21
CA LEU A 64 2.52 -4.24 -2.05
C LEU A 64 2.96 -5.70 -2.27
N GLU A 65 4.13 -5.92 -2.86
CA GLU A 65 4.75 -7.25 -2.96
C GLU A 65 5.23 -7.74 -1.60
N ILE A 66 4.31 -8.37 -0.85
CA ILE A 66 4.59 -9.01 0.45
C ILE A 66 4.55 -10.54 0.39
N GLY A 67 4.43 -11.12 -0.82
CA GLY A 67 4.23 -12.56 -1.00
C GLY A 67 2.83 -13.06 -0.64
N ALA A 68 1.83 -12.17 -0.65
CA ALA A 68 0.44 -12.48 -0.30
C ALA A 68 -0.17 -13.59 -1.18
N GLN A 69 -0.84 -14.55 -0.56
CA GLN A 69 -1.54 -15.67 -1.21
C GLN A 69 -3.01 -15.75 -0.80
N THR A 70 -3.33 -15.35 0.43
CA THR A 70 -4.71 -15.37 0.95
C THR A 70 -5.41 -14.03 0.72
N PRO A 71 -6.76 -14.01 0.64
CA PRO A 71 -7.52 -12.77 0.56
C PRO A 71 -7.18 -11.76 1.67
N GLU A 72 -6.92 -12.25 2.88
CA GLU A 72 -6.56 -11.45 4.04
C GLU A 72 -5.19 -10.79 3.85
N GLU A 73 -4.20 -11.55 3.39
CA GLU A 73 -2.86 -11.02 3.07
C GLU A 73 -2.91 -10.00 1.92
N ILE A 74 -3.73 -10.26 0.90
CA ILE A 74 -3.97 -9.31 -0.20
C ILE A 74 -4.60 -8.04 0.36
N ALA A 75 -5.61 -8.13 1.23
CA ALA A 75 -6.22 -6.96 1.84
C ALA A 75 -5.19 -6.13 2.65
N VAL A 76 -4.31 -6.77 3.41
CA VAL A 76 -3.22 -6.10 4.15
C VAL A 76 -2.27 -5.38 3.19
N SER A 77 -1.88 -6.02 2.07
CA SER A 77 -0.97 -5.41 1.11
C SER A 77 -1.56 -4.16 0.44
N ILE A 78 -2.86 -4.20 0.14
CA ILE A 78 -3.62 -3.06 -0.42
C ILE A 78 -3.71 -1.92 0.60
N LEU A 79 -4.10 -2.24 1.84
CA LEU A 79 -4.21 -1.24 2.91
C LEU A 79 -2.87 -0.56 3.20
N ALA A 80 -1.77 -1.32 3.18
CA ALA A 80 -0.42 -0.77 3.35
C ALA A 80 -0.09 0.26 2.26
N GLU A 81 -0.38 -0.05 0.99
CA GLU A 81 -0.19 0.87 -0.13
C GLU A 81 -1.07 2.13 0.00
N MET A 82 -2.34 1.99 0.37
CA MET A 82 -3.24 3.13 0.59
C MET A 82 -2.75 4.05 1.71
N VAL A 83 -2.22 3.47 2.79
CA VAL A 83 -1.63 4.24 3.90
C VAL A 83 -0.38 4.96 3.42
N ALA A 84 0.47 4.33 2.61
CA ALA A 84 1.66 4.95 2.04
C ALA A 84 1.29 6.19 1.20
N VAL A 85 0.31 6.06 0.29
CA VAL A 85 -0.24 7.18 -0.49
C VAL A 85 -0.81 8.26 0.42
N ARG A 86 -1.58 7.89 1.46
CA ARG A 86 -2.13 8.86 2.42
C ARG A 86 -1.04 9.67 3.13
N ARG A 87 0.12 9.05 3.39
CA ARG A 87 1.26 9.67 4.07
C ARG A 87 2.25 10.34 3.11
N GLY A 88 2.04 10.24 1.80
CA GLY A 88 2.97 10.78 0.79
C GLY A 88 4.32 10.08 0.79
N ILE A 89 4.36 8.80 1.16
CA ILE A 89 5.58 7.99 1.16
C ILE A 89 5.54 6.99 0.01
N ASP A 90 6.69 6.76 -0.59
CA ASP A 90 6.89 5.69 -1.57
C ASP A 90 7.08 4.37 -0.81
N PRO A 91 6.15 3.40 -0.93
CA PRO A 91 6.23 2.15 -0.18
C PRO A 91 7.41 1.28 -0.61
N SER A 92 7.97 1.43 -1.82
CA SER A 92 9.18 0.72 -2.24
C SER A 92 10.43 1.13 -1.43
N LYS A 93 10.36 2.30 -0.78
CA LYS A 93 11.41 2.86 0.08
C LYS A 93 11.13 2.64 1.56
N ALA A 94 10.14 1.82 1.91
CA ALA A 94 9.84 1.49 3.29
C ALA A 94 10.99 0.67 3.90
N THR A 95 11.93 1.35 4.54
CA THR A 95 12.96 0.72 5.36
C THR A 95 12.40 0.40 6.74
N SER A 96 12.99 -0.60 7.40
CA SER A 96 12.74 -0.88 8.81
C SER A 96 13.01 0.40 9.62
N ARG A 97 11.93 1.07 10.04
CA ARG A 97 12.05 2.20 10.96
C ARG A 97 12.44 1.62 12.31
N SER A 98 13.57 2.06 12.85
CA SER A 98 13.84 1.92 14.28
C SER A 98 12.63 2.47 15.01
N MET A 99 11.91 1.58 15.68
CA MET A 99 10.72 1.91 16.44
C MET A 99 11.21 2.66 17.68
N GLN A 100 11.21 3.99 17.64
CA GLN A 100 11.29 4.78 18.86
C GLN A 100 9.95 4.63 19.57
N LEU A 101 9.84 3.55 20.34
CA LEU A 101 8.72 3.33 21.24
C LEU A 101 8.69 4.51 22.22
N PRO A 102 7.58 5.27 22.31
CA PRO A 102 7.44 6.29 23.34
C PRO A 102 7.49 5.59 24.70
N GLY A 103 8.60 5.82 25.42
CA GLY A 103 8.88 5.18 26.70
C GLY A 103 9.74 3.93 26.56
N ARG A 104 10.89 3.94 27.22
CA ARG A 104 11.49 2.70 27.73
C ARG A 104 10.38 1.98 28.50
N LEU A 105 9.87 0.85 28.02
CA LEU A 105 9.55 -0.21 28.97
C LEU A 105 10.89 -0.54 29.61
N GLY A 106 11.13 0.04 30.78
CA GLY A 106 12.22 -0.34 31.63
C GLY A 106 12.05 -1.82 31.90
N ILE A 107 12.82 -2.64 31.19
CA ILE A 107 13.20 -3.95 31.70
C ILE A 107 14.16 -3.61 32.85
N THR A 108 13.60 -3.30 34.01
CA THR A 108 14.38 -3.34 35.24
C THR A 108 14.70 -4.82 35.43
N SER A 109 15.96 -5.19 35.26
CA SER A 109 16.46 -6.43 35.83
C SER A 109 16.20 -6.36 37.34
N PRO A 110 15.63 -7.39 38.00
CA PRO A 110 15.40 -7.39 39.45
C PRO A 110 16.69 -7.67 40.22
N SER A 111 17.77 -6.98 39.90
CA SER A 111 19.07 -7.17 40.51
C SER A 111 19.84 -5.86 40.56
N GLY A 112 19.51 -5.04 41.55
CA GLY A 112 20.25 -3.83 41.88
C GLY A 112 20.17 -3.51 43.36
N VAL A 113 21.04 -4.10 44.18
CA VAL A 113 21.56 -3.59 45.46
C VAL A 113 22.84 -4.38 45.77
N LEU A 114 24.02 -3.86 46.13
CA LEU A 114 24.48 -2.57 46.70
C LEU A 114 25.95 -2.28 46.30
N PRO A 115 26.44 -1.04 46.45
CA PRO A 115 27.86 -0.72 46.36
C PRO A 115 28.59 -1.04 47.67
N LEU A 116 29.82 -1.52 47.58
CA LEU A 116 30.77 -1.54 48.71
C LEU A 116 32.12 -1.04 48.22
N ASP A 117 32.27 0.27 48.34
CA ASP A 117 33.55 0.97 48.33
C ASP A 117 34.24 0.68 49.67
N VAL A 118 35.29 -0.15 49.65
CA VAL A 118 36.21 -0.31 50.78
C VAL A 118 37.61 -0.01 50.26
N LYS A 119 38.01 1.25 50.47
CA LYS A 119 39.42 1.62 50.63
C LYS A 119 40.06 0.72 51.70
N ARG A 120 41.12 0.01 51.34
CA ARG A 120 42.40 -0.08 52.06
C ARG A 120 43.50 -0.49 51.09
#